data_AF-A0A8T4LM38-F1
#
_entry.id   AF-A0A8T4LM38-F1
#
_cell.length_a   1.000
_cell.length_b   1.000
_cell.length_c   1.000
_cell.angle_alpha   90.00
_cell.angle_beta   90.00
_cell.angle_gamma   90.00
#
_symmetry.space_group_name_H-M   'P 1'
#
loop_
_entity.id
_entity.type
_entity.pdbx_description
1 polymer ?
#
loop_
_entity_poly.entity_id
_entity_poly.type
_entity_poly.pdbx_seq_one_letter_code
_entity_poly.pdbx_strand_id
1 'polypeptide(L)'
;MGEDKLADGYFAFHRAAYEPGLLDKKTKELIALAVAAALRCEKCIDSHSQKSRVAGATPDEMKEAIYVAASVCAGAALTYGSKTWKEEKKE
;
A
#
# COMPACT_ATOMS: atom_id res chain seq x y z
N MET A 1 -27.39 4.04 -15.41
CA MET A 1 -26.84 3.16 -16.48
C MET A 1 -25.38 3.45 -16.87
N GLY A 2 -24.76 4.59 -16.51
CA GLY A 2 -23.32 4.85 -16.76
C GLY A 2 -22.40 4.53 -15.58
N GLU A 3 -22.89 4.70 -14.35
CA GLU A 3 -22.13 4.48 -13.10
C GLU A 3 -21.79 3.00 -12.86
N ASP A 4 -22.72 2.10 -13.21
CA ASP A 4 -22.61 0.67 -12.91
C ASP A 4 -21.45 -0.02 -13.66
N LYS A 5 -21.19 0.37 -14.92
CA LYS A 5 -20.12 -0.23 -15.74
C LYS A 5 -18.72 0.09 -15.22
N LEU A 6 -18.51 1.30 -14.70
CA LEU A 6 -17.22 1.70 -14.14
C LEU A 6 -16.96 0.98 -12.82
N ALA A 7 -17.99 0.88 -11.96
CA ALA A 7 -17.91 0.11 -10.72
C ALA A 7 -17.64 -1.37 -10.99
N ASP A 8 -18.36 -1.99 -11.94
CA ASP A 8 -18.17 -3.39 -12.32
C ASP A 8 -16.75 -3.66 -12.85
N GLY A 9 -16.24 -2.76 -13.70
CA GLY A 9 -14.87 -2.84 -14.21
C GLY A 9 -13.82 -2.78 -13.10
N TYR A 10 -13.99 -1.85 -12.15
CA TYR A 10 -13.14 -1.76 -10.97
C TYR A 10 -13.17 -3.05 -10.14
N PHE A 11 -14.37 -3.56 -9.82
CA PHE A 11 -14.48 -4.77 -8.99
C PHE A 11 -13.95 -6.02 -9.70
N ALA A 12 -14.09 -6.12 -11.02
CA ALA A 12 -13.50 -7.20 -11.80
C ALA A 12 -11.97 -7.17 -11.71
N PHE A 13 -11.36 -6.00 -11.95
CA PHE A 13 -9.92 -5.81 -11.77
C PHE A 13 -9.47 -6.12 -10.35
N HIS A 14 -10.15 -5.55 -9.34
CA HIS A 14 -9.83 -5.76 -7.94
C HIS A 14 -9.85 -7.25 -7.59
N ARG A 15 -10.90 -7.99 -7.94
CA ARG A 15 -10.96 -9.44 -7.68
C ARG A 15 -9.77 -10.17 -8.31
N ALA A 16 -9.51 -9.94 -9.60
CA ALA A 16 -8.41 -10.57 -10.31
C ALA A 16 -7.04 -10.26 -9.68
N ALA A 17 -6.83 -9.04 -9.19
CA ALA A 17 -5.58 -8.64 -8.55
C ALA A 17 -5.29 -9.43 -7.26
N TYR A 18 -6.31 -9.86 -6.52
CA TYR A 18 -6.17 -10.59 -5.26
C TYR A 18 -6.27 -12.12 -5.38
N GLU A 19 -6.57 -12.66 -6.56
CA GLU A 19 -6.51 -14.11 -6.80
C GLU A 19 -5.06 -14.63 -6.61
N PRO A 20 -4.83 -15.74 -5.89
CA PRO A 20 -3.49 -16.29 -5.72
C PRO A 20 -2.82 -16.59 -7.08
N GLY A 21 -1.52 -16.33 -7.16
CA GLY A 21 -0.72 -16.62 -8.35
C GLY A 21 0.75 -16.76 -7.97
N LEU A 22 1.64 -15.97 -8.58
CA LEU A 22 3.04 -15.91 -8.17
C LEU A 22 3.24 -15.42 -6.73
N LEU A 23 2.30 -14.59 -6.25
CA LEU A 23 2.19 -14.19 -4.86
C LEU A 23 0.95 -14.83 -4.26
N ASP A 24 1.09 -15.35 -3.05
CA ASP A 24 -0.04 -15.86 -2.27
C ASP A 24 -0.93 -14.70 -1.78
N LYS A 25 -2.11 -15.06 -1.26
CA LYS A 25 -3.08 -14.09 -0.77
C LYS A 25 -2.53 -13.27 0.40
N LYS A 26 -1.79 -13.90 1.31
CA LYS A 26 -1.20 -13.24 2.48
C LYS A 26 -0.25 -12.12 2.04
N THR A 27 0.65 -12.41 1.11
CA THR A 27 1.63 -11.45 0.59
C THR A 27 0.94 -10.28 -0.10
N LYS A 28 -0.10 -10.55 -0.91
CA LYS A 28 -0.86 -9.50 -1.58
C LYS A 28 -1.59 -8.58 -0.59
N GLU A 29 -2.18 -9.13 0.47
CA GLU A 29 -2.85 -8.33 1.50
C GLU A 29 -1.86 -7.53 2.36
N LEU A 30 -0.67 -8.05 2.64
CA LEU A 30 0.40 -7.30 3.33
C LEU A 30 0.89 -6.12 2.47
N ILE A 31 1.06 -6.31 1.16
CA ILE A 31 1.38 -5.22 0.22
C ILE A 31 0.26 -4.18 0.23
N ALA A 32 -1.00 -4.62 0.17
CA ALA A 32 -2.14 -3.72 0.19
C ALA A 32 -2.25 -2.91 1.48
N LEU A 33 -1.99 -3.54 2.63
CA LEU A 33 -1.96 -2.86 3.93
C LEU A 33 -0.85 -1.80 4.00
N ALA A 34 0.35 -2.13 3.52
CA ALA A 34 1.47 -1.20 3.42
C ALA A 34 1.13 0.03 2.56
N VAL A 35 0.52 -0.20 1.38
CA VAL A 35 0.06 0.87 0.49
C VAL A 35 -1.07 1.69 1.14
N ALA A 36 -2.02 1.06 1.80
CA ALA A 36 -3.11 1.73 2.50
C ALA A 36 -2.59 2.67 3.60
N ALA A 37 -1.58 2.23 4.36
CA ALA A 37 -0.91 3.05 5.37
C ALA A 37 -0.16 4.23 4.75
N ALA A 38 0.60 4.00 3.67
CA ALA A 38 1.33 5.05 2.95
C ALA A 38 0.40 6.13 2.38
N LEU A 39 -0.77 5.72 1.85
CA LEU A 39 -1.79 6.63 1.31
C LEU A 39 -2.71 7.23 2.39
N ARG A 40 -2.58 6.79 3.65
CA ARG A 40 -3.40 7.24 4.78
C ARG A 40 -4.91 7.03 4.55
N CYS A 41 -5.28 5.93 3.90
CA CYS A 41 -6.68 5.58 3.65
C CYS A 41 -7.23 4.73 4.82
N GLU A 42 -7.90 5.34 5.79
CA GLU A 42 -8.44 4.67 6.99
C GLU A 42 -9.28 3.42 6.65
N LYS A 43 -10.26 3.58 5.76
CA LYS A 43 -11.11 2.46 5.31
C LYS A 43 -10.32 1.34 4.64
N CYS A 44 -9.26 1.68 3.91
CA CYS A 44 -8.40 0.69 3.27
C CYS A 44 -7.55 -0.03 4.32
N ILE A 45 -7.04 0.69 5.33
CA ILE A 45 -6.27 0.12 6.44
C ILE A 45 -7.12 -0.89 7.19
N ASP A 46 -8.37 -0.56 7.53
CA ASP A 46 -9.27 -1.48 8.23
C ASP A 46 -9.56 -2.73 7.40
N SER A 47 -9.94 -2.53 6.13
CA SER A 47 -10.28 -3.62 5.20
C SER A 47 -9.11 -4.58 4.97
N HIS A 48 -7.92 -4.05 4.66
CA HIS A 48 -6.74 -4.87 4.40
C HIS A 48 -6.10 -5.42 5.67
N SER A 49 -6.30 -4.78 6.84
CA SER A 49 -5.92 -5.37 8.12
C SER A 49 -6.73 -6.63 8.41
N GLN A 50 -8.06 -6.58 8.22
CA GLN A 50 -8.91 -7.76 8.42
C GLN A 50 -8.58 -8.86 7.41
N LYS A 51 -8.45 -8.52 6.13
CA LYS A 51 -8.13 -9.49 5.08
C LYS A 51 -6.76 -10.13 5.26
N SER A 52 -5.76 -9.38 5.71
CA SER A 52 -4.43 -9.91 6.07
C SER A 52 -4.54 -10.98 7.16
N ARG A 53 -5.30 -10.70 8.24
CA ARG A 53 -5.53 -11.68 9.32
C ARG A 53 -6.26 -12.93 8.81
N VAL A 54 -7.30 -12.76 7.99
CA VAL A 54 -8.03 -13.88 7.37
C VAL A 54 -7.12 -14.72 6.45
N ALA A 55 -6.15 -14.09 5.78
CA ALA A 55 -5.15 -14.76 4.97
C ALA A 55 -4.01 -15.39 5.81
N GLY A 56 -4.07 -15.32 7.14
CA GLY A 56 -3.11 -15.95 8.05
C GLY A 56 -1.91 -15.07 8.42
N ALA A 57 -1.94 -13.77 8.11
CA ALA A 57 -0.89 -12.85 8.54
C ALA A 57 -0.90 -12.65 10.06
N THR A 58 0.27 -12.68 10.67
CA THR A 58 0.46 -12.35 12.09
C THR A 58 0.51 -10.84 12.30
N PRO A 59 0.22 -10.35 13.52
CA PRO A 59 0.39 -8.93 13.85
C PRO A 59 1.81 -8.41 13.60
N ASP A 60 2.83 -9.26 13.73
CA ASP A 60 4.23 -8.86 13.54
C ASP A 60 4.57 -8.72 12.05
N GLU A 61 4.10 -9.63 11.20
CA GLU A 61 4.21 -9.49 9.74
C GLU A 61 3.52 -8.20 9.24
N MET A 62 2.35 -7.87 9.81
CA MET A 62 1.62 -6.65 9.48
C MET A 62 2.40 -5.38 9.90
N LYS A 63 3.00 -5.38 11.10
CA LYS A 63 3.84 -4.27 11.56
C LYS A 63 5.07 -4.09 10.68
N GLU A 64 5.72 -5.19 10.31
CA GLU A 64 6.91 -5.17 9.45
C GLU A 64 6.59 -4.55 8.09
N ALA A 65 5.48 -4.95 7.46
CA ALA A 65 5.00 -4.36 6.21
C ALA A 65 4.76 -2.83 6.33
N ILE A 66 4.18 -2.39 7.45
CA ILE A 66 3.96 -0.96 7.73
C ILE A 66 5.28 -0.21 7.93
N TYR A 67 6.28 -0.79 8.60
CA TYR A 67 7.59 -0.17 8.77
C TYR A 67 8.35 -0.03 7.45
N VAL A 68 8.24 -1.02 6.56
CA VAL A 68 8.78 -0.91 5.19
C VAL A 68 8.12 0.28 4.46
N ALA A 69 6.80 0.41 4.52
CA ALA A 69 6.10 1.55 3.93
C ALA A 69 6.56 2.89 4.51
N ALA A 70 6.70 2.98 5.83
CA ALA A 70 7.16 4.19 6.52
C ALA A 70 8.58 4.60 6.08
N SER A 71 9.49 3.64 5.96
CA SER A 71 10.86 3.86 5.50
C SER A 71 10.89 4.46 4.09
N VAL A 72 10.11 3.89 3.15
CA VAL A 72 10.00 4.39 1.78
C VAL A 72 9.43 5.81 1.75
N CYS A 73 8.38 6.09 2.53
CA CYS A 73 7.80 7.44 2.63
C CYS A 73 8.81 8.46 3.18
N ALA A 74 9.59 8.09 4.20
CA ALA A 74 10.61 8.97 4.78
C ALA A 74 11.74 9.27 3.77
N GLY A 75 12.24 8.24 3.07
CA GLY A 75 13.25 8.40 2.03
C GLY A 75 12.76 9.25 0.86
N ALA A 76 11.51 9.07 0.43
CA ALA A 76 10.89 9.90 -0.60
C ALA A 76 10.80 11.38 -0.19
N ALA A 77 10.41 11.66 1.06
CA ALA A 77 10.36 13.03 1.58
C ALA A 77 11.75 13.68 1.63
N LEU A 78 12.77 12.95 2.11
CA LEU A 78 14.15 13.45 2.17
C LEU A 78 14.72 13.76 0.79
N THR A 79 14.56 12.84 -0.17
CA THR A 79 15.11 12.97 -1.52
C THR A 79 14.36 13.99 -2.38
N TYR A 80 13.03 14.09 -2.23
CA TYR A 80 12.26 15.11 -2.92
C TYR A 80 12.48 16.50 -2.30
N GLY A 81 12.51 16.56 -0.97
CA GLY A 81 12.74 17.77 -0.21
C GLY A 81 14.14 18.34 -0.41
N SER A 82 15.19 17.52 -0.54
CA SER A 82 16.56 18.00 -0.74
C SER A 82 16.76 18.86 -1.98
N LYS A 83 15.82 18.82 -2.94
CA LYS A 83 15.78 19.77 -4.07
C LYS A 83 15.59 21.23 -3.62
N THR A 84 14.98 21.48 -2.47
CA THR A 84 14.68 22.84 -2.00
C THR A 84 15.81 23.48 -1.18
N TRP A 85 16.79 22.70 -0.70
CA TRP A 85 17.91 23.14 0.14
C TRP A 85 19.26 22.67 -0.39
N LYS A 86 19.38 22.45 -1.70
CA LYS A 86 20.69 22.33 -2.34
C LYS A 86 21.51 23.56 -1.94
N GLU A 87 22.54 23.37 -1.13
CA GLU A 87 23.53 24.40 -0.88
C GLU A 87 24.08 24.82 -2.24
N GLU A 88 23.88 26.08 -2.59
CA GLU A 88 24.66 26.71 -3.67
C GLU A 88 26.11 26.58 -3.24
N LYS A 89 26.83 25.61 -3.84
CA LYS A 89 28.28 25.59 -3.77
C LYS A 89 28.74 26.88 -4.45
N LYS A 90 28.98 27.92 -3.66
CA LYS A 90 29.73 29.09 -4.10
C LYS A 90 31.15 28.62 -4.40
N GLU A 91 31.51 28.68 -5.68
CA GLU A 91 32.88 28.63 -6.17
C GLU A 91 33.70 29.81 -5.61
#